data_AF-A0AAX1YB91-F1
#
_entry.id   AF-A0AAX1YB91-F1
#
_cell.length_a   1.000
_cell.length_b   1.000
_cell.length_c   1.000
_cell.angle_alpha   90.00
_cell.angle_beta   90.00
_cell.angle_gamma   90.00
#
_symmetry.space_group_name_H-M   'P 1'
#
loop_
_entity.id
_entity.type
_entity.pdbx_description
1 polymer ?
#
loop_
_entity_poly.entity_id
_entity_poly.type
_entity_poly.pdbx_seq_one_letter_code
_entity_poly.pdbx_strand_id
1 'polypeptide(L)'
;MVSTVINLKQIKFDDSVSPLFKGDELELSSKNFIFAKNGSGKSTLSKSIYSQKQSEYEVHVFDGFESLIGENENLDAFSLAVGAGDKEAEIKELEKKILKTEQNLSLIQKQLDKRSSDGEEPTLFDDFQEKDKLYEKQYKKLDSFYKKSARTISLKRDPIIMVILTHNVHFYLNVQPHGNFKDDKGRTKYDKNNFYRIDHHEFIKITTEKEDLKTSYEALWIELKDLYECGHKLSMLNTMRRIIETFVKFNSLKQDRFYQGNEQYLKLFNVNSHAIDDLSATQYTETTDEMRNLFFQIFKDNDYEDHFKNYWEFKTD
;
A
#
# COMPACT_ATOMS: atom_id res chain seq x y z
N MET A 1 18.19 -22.22 -15.31
CA MET A 1 17.96 -20.77 -15.33
C MET A 1 19.26 -20.13 -14.92
N VAL A 2 19.77 -19.18 -15.69
CA VAL A 2 20.94 -18.40 -15.28
C VAL A 2 20.45 -17.48 -14.16
N SER A 3 20.87 -17.72 -12.93
CA SER A 3 20.63 -16.81 -11.81
C SER A 3 21.62 -15.67 -11.91
N THR A 4 21.13 -14.43 -11.88
CA THR A 4 21.98 -13.25 -11.92
C THR A 4 22.34 -12.88 -10.50
N VAL A 5 23.63 -12.79 -10.22
CA VAL A 5 24.13 -12.50 -8.87
C VAL A 5 24.62 -11.07 -8.79
N ILE A 6 24.24 -10.38 -7.72
CA ILE A 6 24.72 -9.05 -7.35
C ILE A 6 25.67 -9.18 -6.17
N ASN A 7 26.86 -8.61 -6.27
CA ASN A 7 27.85 -8.65 -5.20
C ASN A 7 27.54 -7.56 -4.17
N LEU A 8 27.14 -7.97 -2.96
CA LEU A 8 26.75 -7.05 -1.89
C LEU A 8 27.96 -6.38 -1.24
N LYS A 9 29.14 -7.03 -1.24
CA LYS A 9 30.37 -6.47 -0.66
C LYS A 9 30.86 -5.21 -1.39
N GLN A 10 30.50 -5.06 -2.65
CA GLN A 10 30.84 -3.87 -3.45
C GLN A 10 29.92 -2.68 -3.15
N ILE A 11 28.80 -2.90 -2.46
CA ILE A 11 27.85 -1.84 -2.12
C ILE A 11 28.26 -1.24 -0.79
N LYS A 12 28.90 -0.07 -0.84
CA LYS A 12 29.35 0.69 0.33
C LYS A 12 29.06 2.17 0.13
N PHE A 13 28.92 2.91 1.22
CA PHE A 13 28.96 4.36 1.16
C PHE A 13 30.40 4.85 0.90
N ASP A 14 30.55 6.00 0.26
CA ASP A 14 31.87 6.54 -0.11
C ASP A 14 32.78 6.71 1.12
N ASP A 15 32.19 7.03 2.27
CA ASP A 15 32.89 7.24 3.55
C ASP A 15 33.01 5.97 4.42
N SER A 16 32.52 4.81 3.94
CA SER A 16 32.47 3.57 4.71
C SER A 16 33.41 2.50 4.16
N VAL A 17 34.18 1.87 5.04
CA VAL A 17 35.02 0.71 4.72
C VAL A 17 34.19 -0.58 4.70
N SER A 18 33.11 -0.65 5.49
CA SER A 18 32.21 -1.80 5.55
C SER A 18 31.12 -1.71 4.47
N PRO A 19 30.71 -2.86 3.90
CA PRO A 19 29.54 -2.93 3.04
C PRO A 19 28.28 -2.43 3.75
N LEU A 20 27.37 -1.84 2.96
CA LEU A 20 26.06 -1.40 3.44
C LEU A 20 25.18 -2.59 3.83
N PHE A 21 25.16 -3.64 3.01
CA PHE A 21 24.34 -4.82 3.23
C PHE A 21 25.15 -5.95 3.85
N LYS A 22 24.50 -6.72 4.73
CA LYS A 22 25.05 -7.96 5.28
C LYS A 22 25.00 -9.06 4.22
N GLY A 23 25.94 -9.99 4.31
CA GLY A 23 26.08 -11.09 3.37
C GLY A 23 26.94 -10.74 2.15
N ASP A 24 27.13 -11.73 1.30
CA ASP A 24 28.11 -11.66 0.22
C ASP A 24 27.44 -11.33 -1.12
N GLU A 25 26.28 -11.93 -1.37
CA GLU A 25 25.66 -11.98 -2.68
C GLU A 25 24.12 -11.94 -2.58
N LEU A 26 23.49 -11.31 -3.57
CA LEU A 26 22.03 -11.32 -3.77
C LEU A 26 21.71 -12.00 -5.10
N GLU A 27 20.94 -13.09 -5.03
CA GLU A 27 20.49 -13.82 -6.20
C GLU A 27 19.20 -13.25 -6.78
N LEU A 28 19.22 -12.93 -8.07
CA LEU A 28 18.09 -12.45 -8.84
C LEU A 28 17.62 -13.50 -9.85
N SER A 29 16.32 -13.73 -9.87
CA SER A 29 15.60 -14.47 -10.90
C SER A 29 15.04 -13.51 -11.96
N SER A 30 14.21 -13.99 -12.89
CA SER A 30 13.55 -13.11 -13.88
C SER A 30 12.65 -12.04 -13.25
N LYS A 31 12.07 -12.30 -12.07
CA LYS A 31 11.22 -11.34 -11.35
C LYS A 31 11.55 -11.36 -9.87
N ASN A 32 11.80 -10.19 -9.29
CA ASN A 32 12.25 -10.06 -7.92
C ASN A 32 11.45 -8.94 -7.25
N PHE A 33 10.80 -9.26 -6.13
CA PHE A 33 9.98 -8.34 -5.36
C PHE A 33 10.67 -8.12 -4.01
N ILE A 34 11.16 -6.91 -3.79
CA ILE A 34 11.96 -6.57 -2.62
C ILE A 34 11.23 -5.49 -1.83
N PHE A 35 10.72 -5.86 -0.66
CA PHE A 35 10.20 -4.89 0.30
C PHE A 35 11.36 -4.32 1.11
N ALA A 36 11.47 -3.00 1.14
CA ALA A 36 12.53 -2.29 1.85
C ALA A 36 12.02 -0.97 2.39
N LYS A 37 12.16 -0.77 3.70
CA LYS A 37 11.71 0.44 4.40
C LYS A 37 12.47 1.67 3.89
N ASN A 38 11.95 2.85 4.24
CA ASN A 38 12.64 4.10 3.95
C ASN A 38 13.97 4.16 4.69
N GLY A 39 15.00 4.67 4.03
CA GLY A 39 16.37 4.64 4.55
C GLY A 39 17.11 3.30 4.42
N SER A 40 16.45 2.18 4.06
CA SER A 40 17.11 0.86 3.96
C SER A 40 18.06 0.68 2.75
N GLY A 41 18.42 1.76 2.05
CA GLY A 41 19.37 1.70 0.93
C GLY A 41 18.78 1.32 -0.43
N LYS A 42 17.47 1.46 -0.67
CA LYS A 42 16.82 1.15 -1.96
C LYS A 42 17.48 1.84 -3.16
N SER A 43 17.66 3.16 -3.08
CA SER A 43 18.27 3.94 -4.16
C SER A 43 19.74 3.57 -4.36
N THR A 44 20.45 3.26 -3.27
CA THR A 44 21.83 2.75 -3.33
C THR A 44 21.88 1.40 -4.05
N LEU A 45 20.99 0.46 -3.69
CA LEU A 45 20.90 -0.85 -4.32
C LEU A 45 20.57 -0.74 -5.82
N SER A 46 19.61 0.12 -6.20
CA SER A 46 19.24 0.35 -7.60
C SER A 46 20.44 0.85 -8.42
N LYS A 47 21.17 1.85 -7.90
CA LYS A 47 22.41 2.34 -8.52
C LYS A 47 23.47 1.25 -8.63
N SER A 48 23.68 0.44 -7.58
CA SER A 48 24.66 -0.64 -7.61
C SER A 48 24.30 -1.75 -8.60
N ILE A 49 23.03 -2.13 -8.72
CA ILE A 49 22.57 -3.08 -9.74
C ILE A 49 22.88 -2.53 -11.13
N TYR A 50 22.56 -1.25 -11.39
CA TYR A 50 22.91 -0.60 -12.64
C TYR A 50 24.42 -0.65 -12.91
N SER A 51 25.24 -0.21 -11.96
CA SER A 51 26.70 -0.18 -12.12
C SER A 51 27.32 -1.55 -12.37
N GLN A 52 26.87 -2.59 -11.65
CA GLN A 52 27.40 -3.95 -11.77
C GLN A 52 26.92 -4.68 -13.03
N LYS A 53 25.76 -4.30 -13.59
CA LYS A 53 25.10 -5.07 -14.65
C LYS A 53 24.90 -4.35 -15.98
N GLN A 54 25.18 -3.05 -16.08
CA GLN A 54 25.08 -2.27 -17.33
C GLN A 54 25.91 -2.82 -18.51
N SER A 55 27.00 -3.57 -18.26
CA SER A 55 27.80 -4.20 -19.32
C SER A 55 27.23 -5.52 -19.80
N GLU A 56 26.39 -6.18 -18.99
CA GLU A 56 25.77 -7.47 -19.27
C GLU A 56 24.30 -7.31 -19.74
N TYR A 57 23.62 -6.25 -19.30
CA TYR A 57 22.20 -5.99 -19.52
C TYR A 57 21.95 -4.53 -19.91
N GLU A 58 20.91 -4.30 -20.70
CA GLU A 58 20.29 -2.97 -20.83
C GLU A 58 19.45 -2.69 -19.57
N VAL A 59 19.98 -1.84 -18.67
CA VAL A 59 19.35 -1.57 -17.37
C VAL A 59 18.56 -0.26 -17.40
N HIS A 60 17.27 -0.33 -17.08
CA HIS A 60 16.40 0.84 -16.91
C HIS A 60 15.96 0.96 -15.45
N VAL A 61 16.07 2.17 -14.88
CA VAL A 61 15.63 2.49 -13.51
C VAL A 61 14.44 3.45 -13.59
N PHE A 62 13.39 3.18 -12.82
CA PHE A 62 12.18 3.98 -12.76
C PHE A 62 11.85 4.32 -11.31
N ASP A 63 11.88 5.62 -10.97
CA ASP A 63 11.71 6.13 -9.60
C ASP A 63 10.40 6.95 -9.40
N GLY A 64 9.43 6.86 -10.32
CA GLY A 64 8.11 7.53 -10.22
C GLY A 64 7.94 8.78 -11.08
N PHE A 65 6.77 9.44 -10.95
CA PHE A 65 6.33 10.61 -11.75
C PHE A 65 6.19 11.92 -10.94
N GLU A 66 6.59 11.95 -9.67
CA GLU A 66 6.41 13.09 -8.74
C GLU A 66 7.04 14.42 -9.21
N SER A 67 7.91 14.40 -10.21
CA SER A 67 8.52 15.61 -10.77
C SER A 67 7.61 16.41 -11.71
N LEU A 68 6.40 15.92 -12.04
CA LEU A 68 5.65 16.40 -13.21
C LEU A 68 4.27 17.04 -12.93
N ILE A 69 3.73 17.05 -11.71
CA ILE A 69 2.35 17.53 -11.48
C ILE A 69 2.26 18.36 -10.19
N GLY A 70 1.95 19.66 -10.32
CA GLY A 70 1.58 20.55 -9.23
C GLY A 70 0.06 20.72 -9.14
N GLU A 71 -0.50 20.65 -7.94
CA GLU A 71 -1.93 20.76 -7.67
C GLU A 71 -2.39 22.23 -7.64
N ASN A 72 -3.56 22.50 -8.21
CA ASN A 72 -4.16 23.83 -8.31
C ASN A 72 -5.62 23.70 -7.86
N GLU A 73 -5.96 24.26 -6.71
CA GLU A 73 -7.33 24.34 -6.19
C GLU A 73 -7.82 25.78 -6.31
N ASN A 74 -8.96 26.01 -6.98
CA ASN A 74 -9.58 27.33 -7.00
C ASN A 74 -11.10 27.29 -7.25
N LEU A 75 -11.79 28.13 -6.47
CA LEU A 75 -13.04 28.89 -6.75
C LEU A 75 -14.39 28.13 -6.63
N ASP A 76 -15.52 28.70 -6.16
CA ASP A 76 -15.85 29.96 -5.48
C ASP A 76 -17.30 29.89 -4.93
N ALA A 77 -17.67 30.95 -4.19
CA ALA A 77 -18.90 31.27 -3.44
C ALA A 77 -20.31 31.08 -4.06
N PHE A 78 -21.34 31.11 -3.19
CA PHE A 78 -22.72 31.55 -3.54
C PHE A 78 -23.37 32.41 -2.43
N SER A 79 -24.11 33.45 -2.85
CA SER A 79 -24.83 34.42 -2.00
C SER A 79 -26.35 34.25 -2.08
N LEU A 80 -27.05 34.61 -0.99
CA LEU A 80 -28.49 34.46 -0.72
C LEU A 80 -29.32 35.65 -1.23
N ALA A 81 -30.59 35.41 -1.62
CA ALA A 81 -31.62 36.46 -1.67
C ALA A 81 -33.05 35.95 -1.44
N VAL A 82 -33.89 36.83 -0.88
CA VAL A 82 -35.24 36.63 -0.29
C VAL A 82 -36.33 37.23 -1.17
N GLY A 83 -37.54 36.63 -1.16
CA GLY A 83 -38.80 37.22 -1.66
C GLY A 83 -39.96 36.22 -1.46
N ALA A 84 -41.16 36.65 -0.99
CA ALA A 84 -42.23 35.73 -0.54
C ALA A 84 -43.59 35.89 -1.25
N GLY A 85 -43.72 36.80 -2.24
CA GLY A 85 -44.95 37.01 -3.02
C GLY A 85 -44.92 36.36 -4.41
N ASP A 86 -43.79 36.41 -5.11
CA ASP A 86 -43.59 35.74 -6.41
C ASP A 86 -43.52 34.21 -6.30
N LYS A 87 -43.23 33.72 -5.09
CA LYS A 87 -43.04 32.31 -4.78
C LYS A 87 -44.26 31.45 -5.05
N GLU A 88 -45.48 31.97 -4.98
CA GLU A 88 -46.68 31.12 -5.06
C GLU A 88 -47.08 30.80 -6.51
N ALA A 89 -46.86 31.74 -7.43
CA ALA A 89 -46.94 31.49 -8.87
C ALA A 89 -45.76 30.63 -9.34
N GLU A 90 -44.58 30.89 -8.78
CA GLU A 90 -43.37 30.11 -9.01
C GLU A 90 -43.50 28.67 -8.49
N ILE A 91 -44.13 28.46 -7.33
CA ILE A 91 -44.45 27.13 -6.77
C ILE A 91 -45.36 26.35 -7.73
N LYS A 92 -46.41 26.95 -8.28
CA LYS A 92 -47.29 26.27 -9.25
C LYS A 92 -46.60 25.92 -10.57
N GLU A 93 -45.70 26.79 -11.04
CA GLU A 93 -44.82 26.51 -12.18
C GLU A 93 -43.84 25.37 -11.87
N LEU A 94 -43.25 25.39 -10.68
CA LEU A 94 -42.34 24.36 -10.18
C LEU A 94 -43.05 23.01 -10.01
N GLU A 95 -44.28 22.98 -9.50
CA GLU A 95 -45.10 21.76 -9.38
C GLU A 95 -45.42 21.13 -10.74
N LYS A 96 -45.76 21.94 -11.75
CA LYS A 96 -45.93 21.44 -13.13
C LYS A 96 -44.63 20.90 -13.71
N LYS A 97 -43.50 21.55 -13.41
CA LYS A 97 -42.18 21.07 -13.81
C LYS A 97 -41.85 19.76 -13.09
N ILE A 98 -42.14 19.63 -11.80
CA ILE A 98 -41.96 18.40 -11.02
C ILE A 98 -42.74 17.25 -11.67
N LEU A 99 -44.03 17.43 -11.96
CA LEU A 99 -44.85 16.38 -12.56
C LEU A 99 -44.31 15.92 -13.93
N LYS A 100 -43.87 16.86 -14.77
CA LYS A 100 -43.30 16.55 -16.08
C LYS A 100 -41.94 15.85 -15.94
N THR A 101 -41.15 16.27 -14.96
CA THR A 101 -39.87 15.62 -14.60
C THR A 101 -40.09 14.21 -14.07
N GLU A 102 -41.08 13.97 -13.22
CA GLU A 102 -41.44 12.64 -12.70
C GLU A 102 -41.88 11.70 -13.83
N GLN A 103 -42.69 12.19 -14.77
CA GLN A 103 -43.09 11.41 -15.95
C GLN A 103 -41.89 11.00 -16.80
N ASN A 104 -41.00 11.96 -17.09
CA ASN A 104 -39.75 11.69 -17.82
C ASN A 104 -38.85 10.71 -17.06
N LEU A 105 -38.76 10.86 -15.73
CA LEU A 105 -37.96 9.99 -14.87
C LEU A 105 -38.47 8.55 -14.93
N SER A 106 -39.80 8.34 -14.93
CA SER A 106 -40.40 7.01 -15.10
C SER A 106 -40.10 6.38 -16.46
N LEU A 107 -40.03 7.19 -17.52
CA LEU A 107 -39.76 6.73 -18.88
C LEU A 107 -38.28 6.32 -19.04
N ILE A 108 -37.37 7.12 -18.46
CA ILE A 108 -35.95 6.84 -18.40
C ILE A 108 -35.68 5.57 -17.57
N GLN A 109 -36.35 5.41 -16.43
CA GLN A 109 -36.23 4.20 -15.60
C GLN A 109 -36.59 2.93 -16.39
N LYS A 110 -37.70 2.94 -17.12
CA LYS A 110 -38.11 1.79 -17.96
C LYS A 110 -37.09 1.43 -19.05
N GLN A 111 -36.31 2.39 -19.54
CA GLN A 111 -35.24 2.14 -20.51
C GLN A 111 -33.96 1.59 -19.86
N LEU A 112 -33.74 1.91 -18.58
CA LEU A 112 -32.57 1.49 -17.79
C LEU A 112 -32.79 0.16 -17.06
N ASP A 113 -34.04 -0.28 -16.92
CA ASP A 113 -34.38 -1.58 -16.35
C ASP A 113 -34.25 -2.69 -17.40
N LYS A 114 -33.89 -3.89 -16.93
CA LYS A 114 -33.86 -5.09 -17.77
C LYS A 114 -35.28 -5.45 -18.24
N ARG A 115 -35.44 -5.87 -19.49
CA ARG A 115 -36.74 -6.33 -20.00
C ARG A 115 -37.37 -7.42 -19.12
N SER A 116 -38.69 -7.40 -19.01
CA SER A 116 -39.45 -8.26 -18.10
C SER A 116 -39.64 -9.66 -18.68
N SER A 117 -39.61 -9.79 -20.01
CA SER A 117 -39.74 -11.07 -20.72
C SER A 117 -38.99 -11.06 -22.05
N ASP A 118 -38.64 -12.25 -22.56
CA ASP A 118 -37.89 -12.42 -23.81
C ASP A 118 -38.66 -12.00 -25.09
N GLY A 119 -39.96 -11.67 -24.97
CA GLY A 119 -40.81 -11.20 -26.08
C GLY A 119 -40.96 -9.68 -26.17
N GLU A 120 -40.43 -8.91 -25.22
CA GLU A 120 -40.43 -7.44 -25.24
C GLU A 120 -39.25 -6.88 -26.06
N GLU A 121 -39.42 -5.66 -26.59
CA GLU A 121 -38.34 -4.96 -27.28
C GLU A 121 -37.13 -4.77 -26.34
N PRO A 122 -35.89 -4.87 -26.86
CA PRO A 122 -34.69 -4.67 -26.06
C PRO A 122 -34.68 -3.27 -25.43
N THR A 123 -34.34 -3.21 -24.15
CA THR A 123 -34.11 -1.94 -23.44
C THR A 123 -32.69 -1.42 -23.69
N LEU A 124 -32.42 -0.16 -23.36
CA LEU A 124 -31.06 0.40 -23.39
C LEU A 124 -30.12 -0.38 -22.45
N PHE A 125 -30.64 -0.95 -21.36
CA PHE A 125 -29.89 -1.84 -20.47
C PHE A 125 -29.47 -3.15 -21.15
N ASP A 126 -30.38 -3.78 -21.90
CA ASP A 126 -30.09 -5.02 -22.63
C ASP A 126 -29.04 -4.79 -23.72
N ASP A 127 -29.17 -3.67 -24.46
CA ASP A 127 -28.18 -3.23 -25.44
C ASP A 127 -26.81 -2.98 -24.80
N PHE A 128 -26.78 -2.26 -23.67
CA PHE A 128 -25.53 -2.01 -22.92
C PHE A 128 -24.87 -3.33 -22.50
N GLN A 129 -25.63 -4.28 -21.94
CA GLN A 129 -25.09 -5.58 -21.53
C GLN A 129 -24.55 -6.38 -22.71
N GLU A 130 -25.21 -6.35 -23.86
CA GLU A 130 -24.71 -7.04 -25.06
C GLU A 130 -23.41 -6.41 -25.55
N LYS A 131 -23.36 -5.07 -25.62
CA LYS A 131 -22.16 -4.34 -26.03
C LYS A 131 -21.01 -4.52 -25.05
N ASP A 132 -21.27 -4.54 -23.75
CA ASP A 132 -20.28 -4.80 -22.70
C ASP A 132 -19.69 -6.22 -22.83
N LYS A 133 -20.55 -7.23 -23.04
CA LYS A 133 -20.10 -8.61 -23.34
C LYS A 133 -19.25 -8.67 -24.60
N LEU A 134 -19.62 -7.95 -25.65
CA LEU A 134 -18.85 -7.88 -26.89
C LEU A 134 -17.49 -7.19 -26.66
N TYR A 135 -17.48 -6.08 -25.94
CA TYR A 135 -16.27 -5.36 -25.53
C TYR A 135 -15.34 -6.30 -24.77
N GLU A 136 -15.83 -6.95 -23.71
CA GLU A 136 -15.08 -7.89 -22.89
C GLU A 136 -14.48 -9.04 -23.72
N LYS A 137 -15.26 -9.58 -24.66
CA LYS A 137 -14.78 -10.63 -25.58
C LYS A 137 -13.63 -10.14 -26.45
N GLN A 138 -13.72 -8.92 -26.97
CA GLN A 138 -12.67 -8.34 -27.82
C GLN A 138 -11.45 -7.92 -27.00
N TYR A 139 -11.65 -7.36 -25.82
CA TYR A 139 -10.60 -7.03 -24.86
C TYR A 139 -9.79 -8.28 -24.49
N LYS A 140 -10.45 -9.39 -24.15
CA LYS A 140 -9.78 -10.68 -23.85
C LYS A 140 -8.95 -11.21 -25.02
N LYS A 141 -9.43 -11.06 -26.26
CA LYS A 141 -8.64 -11.45 -27.45
C LYS A 141 -7.39 -10.59 -27.59
N LEU A 142 -7.55 -9.28 -27.43
CA LEU A 142 -6.46 -8.32 -27.53
C LEU A 142 -5.40 -8.57 -26.44
N ASP A 143 -5.84 -8.69 -25.19
CA ASP A 143 -4.98 -9.04 -24.05
C ASP A 143 -4.26 -10.38 -24.26
N SER A 144 -4.97 -11.43 -24.74
CA SER A 144 -4.33 -12.69 -25.08
C SER A 144 -3.30 -12.54 -26.20
N PHE A 145 -3.54 -11.69 -27.20
CA PHE A 145 -2.60 -11.45 -28.28
C PHE A 145 -1.33 -10.78 -27.74
N TYR A 146 -1.47 -9.71 -26.94
CA TYR A 146 -0.32 -9.04 -26.33
C TYR A 146 0.48 -9.98 -25.41
N LYS A 147 -0.19 -10.78 -24.57
CA LYS A 147 0.47 -11.78 -23.72
C LYS A 147 1.27 -12.81 -24.52
N LYS A 148 0.69 -13.34 -25.60
CA LYS A 148 1.37 -14.33 -26.47
C LYS A 148 2.55 -13.71 -27.21
N SER A 149 2.39 -12.50 -27.73
CA SER A 149 3.44 -11.75 -28.42
C SER A 149 4.59 -11.43 -27.46
N ALA A 150 4.29 -10.90 -26.27
CA ALA A 150 5.28 -10.60 -25.24
C ALA A 150 6.06 -11.86 -24.81
N ARG A 151 5.36 -12.99 -24.61
CA ARG A 151 6.02 -14.27 -24.33
C ARG A 151 6.95 -14.71 -25.46
N THR A 152 6.51 -14.59 -26.71
CA THR A 152 7.33 -14.95 -27.89
C THR A 152 8.58 -14.08 -27.99
N ILE A 153 8.46 -12.78 -27.73
CA ILE A 153 9.58 -11.84 -27.70
C ILE A 153 10.55 -12.21 -26.56
N SER A 154 10.02 -12.44 -25.36
CA SER A 154 10.82 -12.82 -24.19
C SER A 154 11.57 -14.13 -24.35
N LEU A 155 11.08 -15.07 -25.17
CA LEU A 155 11.76 -16.32 -25.49
C LEU A 155 12.88 -16.16 -26.54
N LYS A 156 12.85 -15.08 -27.32
CA LYS A 156 13.79 -14.81 -28.42
C LYS A 156 14.87 -13.79 -28.07
N ARG A 157 14.74 -13.09 -26.93
CA ARG A 157 15.68 -12.08 -26.45
C ARG A 157 16.46 -12.58 -25.23
N ASP A 158 17.49 -11.83 -24.86
CA ASP A 158 18.24 -12.01 -23.63
C ASP A 158 17.32 -12.01 -22.39
N PRO A 159 17.72 -12.70 -21.31
CA PRO A 159 16.89 -12.86 -20.12
C PRO A 159 16.49 -11.49 -19.53
N ILE A 160 15.18 -11.24 -19.46
CA ILE A 160 14.63 -10.04 -18.82
C ILE A 160 14.62 -10.26 -17.31
N ILE A 161 15.24 -9.33 -16.58
CA ILE A 161 15.25 -9.30 -15.12
C ILE A 161 14.48 -8.06 -14.67
N MET A 162 13.42 -8.30 -13.92
CA MET A 162 12.63 -7.26 -13.27
C MET A 162 12.94 -7.27 -11.78
N VAL A 163 13.25 -6.09 -11.22
CA VAL A 163 13.41 -5.88 -9.79
C VAL A 163 12.48 -4.75 -9.37
N ILE A 164 11.57 -5.06 -8.44
CA ILE A 164 10.66 -4.09 -7.84
C ILE A 164 11.12 -3.86 -6.41
N LEU A 165 11.55 -2.63 -6.13
CA LEU A 165 12.03 -2.18 -4.82
C LEU A 165 11.05 -1.14 -4.28
N THR A 166 10.38 -1.42 -3.17
CA THR A 166 9.36 -0.51 -2.63
C THR A 166 9.31 -0.52 -1.11
N HIS A 167 8.96 0.63 -0.55
CA HIS A 167 8.61 0.79 0.87
C HIS A 167 7.10 0.83 1.09
N ASN A 168 6.32 0.97 0.01
CA ASN A 168 4.87 1.05 0.10
C ASN A 168 4.31 -0.37 0.14
N VAL A 169 3.82 -0.77 1.32
CA VAL A 169 3.26 -2.11 1.55
C VAL A 169 2.06 -2.37 0.66
N HIS A 170 1.19 -1.38 0.43
CA HIS A 170 0.03 -1.57 -0.44
C HIS A 170 0.47 -1.84 -1.89
N PHE A 171 1.44 -1.09 -2.39
CA PHE A 171 2.00 -1.35 -3.72
C PHE A 171 2.69 -2.72 -3.75
N TYR A 172 3.49 -3.05 -2.73
CA TYR A 172 4.16 -4.34 -2.61
C TYR A 172 3.16 -5.49 -2.68
N LEU A 173 2.07 -5.47 -1.91
CA LEU A 173 1.08 -6.54 -1.91
C LEU A 173 0.32 -6.65 -3.23
N ASN A 174 0.03 -5.51 -3.88
CA ASN A 174 -0.79 -5.48 -5.10
C ASN A 174 -0.01 -5.76 -6.38
N VAL A 175 1.29 -5.45 -6.44
CA VAL A 175 2.12 -5.65 -7.64
C VAL A 175 2.58 -7.10 -7.82
N GLN A 176 2.52 -7.89 -6.75
CA GLN A 176 2.90 -9.28 -6.79
C GLN A 176 1.96 -10.11 -7.68
N PRO A 177 2.44 -11.20 -8.29
CA PRO A 177 1.57 -12.12 -9.02
C PRO A 177 0.44 -12.62 -8.11
N HIS A 178 -0.81 -12.39 -8.53
CA HIS A 178 -1.98 -12.69 -7.70
C HIS A 178 -2.11 -14.18 -7.35
N GLY A 179 -2.42 -14.42 -6.07
CA GLY A 179 -2.90 -15.67 -5.52
C GLY A 179 -1.81 -16.72 -5.24
N ASN A 180 -2.00 -17.47 -4.15
CA ASN A 180 -1.18 -18.64 -3.81
C ASN A 180 -1.64 -19.89 -4.57
N PHE A 181 -2.20 -19.69 -5.76
CA PHE A 181 -2.65 -20.78 -6.59
C PHE A 181 -1.44 -21.59 -7.02
N LYS A 182 -1.42 -22.83 -6.55
CA LYS A 182 -0.52 -23.84 -7.08
C LYS A 182 -0.89 -24.04 -8.53
N ASP A 183 0.11 -23.98 -9.41
CA ASP A 183 -0.10 -24.44 -10.78
C ASP A 183 -0.33 -25.96 -10.82
N ASP A 184 -0.59 -26.50 -11.99
CA ASP A 184 -0.77 -27.93 -12.23
C ASP A 184 0.42 -28.79 -11.74
N LYS A 185 1.57 -28.17 -11.43
CA LYS A 185 2.78 -28.81 -10.90
C LYS A 185 2.99 -28.55 -9.41
N GLY A 186 2.02 -27.99 -8.71
CA GLY A 186 2.10 -27.71 -7.28
C GLY A 186 2.88 -26.44 -6.91
N ARG A 187 3.35 -25.65 -7.88
CA ARG A 187 4.26 -24.52 -7.65
C ARG A 187 3.50 -23.22 -7.42
N THR A 188 3.93 -22.49 -6.40
CA THR A 188 3.41 -21.19 -5.98
C THR A 188 4.14 -20.03 -6.68
N LYS A 189 3.79 -18.79 -6.32
CA LYS A 189 4.52 -17.60 -6.76
C LYS A 189 5.97 -17.58 -6.23
N TYR A 190 6.23 -18.13 -5.04
CA TYR A 190 7.55 -18.15 -4.39
C TYR A 190 8.52 -19.11 -5.07
N ASP A 191 8.02 -20.15 -5.74
CA ASP A 191 8.85 -21.07 -6.54
C ASP A 191 9.24 -20.49 -7.91
N LYS A 192 8.53 -19.45 -8.36
CA LYS A 192 8.63 -18.89 -9.71
C LYS A 192 9.35 -17.56 -9.75
N ASN A 193 9.39 -16.83 -8.64
CA ASN A 193 9.94 -15.49 -8.52
C ASN A 193 10.64 -15.37 -7.17
N ASN A 194 11.59 -14.45 -7.05
CA ASN A 194 12.22 -14.19 -5.76
C ASN A 194 11.46 -13.10 -5.00
N PHE A 195 11.31 -13.31 -3.70
CA PHE A 195 10.75 -12.35 -2.77
C PHE A 195 11.77 -12.13 -1.67
N TYR A 196 12.06 -10.86 -1.38
CA TYR A 196 12.98 -10.47 -0.33
C TYR A 196 12.38 -9.38 0.53
N ARG A 197 12.78 -9.36 1.79
CA ARG A 197 12.62 -8.24 2.70
C ARG A 197 13.98 -7.78 3.17
N ILE A 198 14.20 -6.46 3.22
CA ILE A 198 15.42 -5.89 3.81
C ILE A 198 15.10 -5.46 5.25
N ASP A 199 15.63 -6.22 6.21
CA ASP A 199 15.59 -5.89 7.65
C ASP A 199 17.04 -5.76 8.14
N HIS A 200 17.37 -4.71 8.89
CA HIS A 200 18.74 -4.49 9.43
C HIS A 200 19.87 -4.64 8.39
N HIS A 201 19.64 -4.12 7.18
CA HIS A 201 20.54 -4.23 6.03
C HIS A 201 20.84 -5.67 5.57
N GLU A 202 20.01 -6.64 5.96
CA GLU A 202 20.10 -8.04 5.54
C GLU A 202 18.94 -8.39 4.60
N PHE A 203 19.22 -9.18 3.58
CA PHE A 203 18.20 -9.70 2.68
C PHE A 203 17.61 -10.99 3.23
N ILE A 204 16.39 -10.91 3.76
CA ILE A 204 15.60 -12.07 4.19
C ILE A 204 14.81 -12.58 2.99
N LYS A 205 15.12 -13.80 2.54
CA LYS A 205 14.38 -14.45 1.44
C LYS A 205 13.05 -14.99 1.96
N ILE A 206 11.97 -14.61 1.31
CA ILE A 206 10.61 -15.08 1.61
C ILE A 206 10.31 -16.27 0.70
N THR A 207 10.06 -17.42 1.31
CA THR A 207 9.80 -18.68 0.62
C THR A 207 8.37 -19.16 0.76
N THR A 208 7.65 -18.65 1.77
CA THR A 208 6.27 -19.02 2.06
C THR A 208 5.39 -17.82 2.37
N GLU A 209 4.07 -17.98 2.24
CA GLU A 209 3.09 -16.96 2.61
C GLU A 209 3.13 -16.56 4.09
N LYS A 210 3.56 -17.47 4.97
CA LYS A 210 3.66 -17.17 6.40
C LYS A 210 4.78 -16.18 6.70
N GLU A 211 5.81 -16.16 5.87
CA GLU A 211 6.95 -15.25 5.97
C GLU A 211 6.71 -13.91 5.26
N ASP A 212 5.75 -13.88 4.33
CA ASP A 212 5.41 -12.70 3.53
C ASP A 212 4.52 -11.72 4.32
N LEU A 213 4.56 -10.45 3.93
CA LEU A 213 3.69 -9.43 4.50
C LEU A 213 2.24 -9.74 4.12
N LYS A 214 1.31 -9.68 5.07
CA LYS A 214 -0.12 -9.86 4.79
C LYS A 214 -0.85 -8.53 4.74
N THR A 215 -0.46 -7.59 5.58
CA THR A 215 -1.17 -6.32 5.75
C THR A 215 -0.21 -5.15 5.98
N SER A 216 -0.69 -3.93 5.71
CA SER A 216 0.01 -2.72 6.11
C SER A 216 0.16 -2.59 7.63
N TYR A 217 -0.75 -3.16 8.41
CA TYR A 217 -0.67 -3.19 9.87
C TYR A 217 0.49 -4.04 10.37
N GLU A 218 0.68 -5.24 9.82
CA GLU A 218 1.81 -6.12 10.15
C GLU A 218 3.17 -5.47 9.85
N ALA A 219 3.24 -4.69 8.76
CA ALA A 219 4.44 -3.94 8.43
C ALA A 219 4.80 -2.88 9.47
N LEU A 220 3.83 -2.28 10.17
CA LEU A 220 4.10 -1.35 11.28
C LEU A 220 4.82 -2.05 12.44
N TRP A 221 4.45 -3.30 12.75
CA TRP A 221 5.10 -4.06 13.82
C TRP A 221 6.52 -4.47 13.45
N ILE A 222 6.76 -4.82 12.18
CA ILE A 222 8.11 -5.09 11.67
C ILE A 222 8.93 -3.79 11.68
N GLU A 223 8.34 -2.66 11.30
CA GLU A 223 8.95 -1.33 11.41
C GLU A 223 9.35 -1.01 12.85
N LEU A 224 8.45 -1.22 13.80
CA LEU A 224 8.69 -0.91 15.20
C LEU A 224 9.84 -1.73 15.79
N LYS A 225 9.92 -3.03 15.49
CA LYS A 225 10.99 -3.92 15.97
C LYS A 225 12.37 -3.46 15.47
N ASP A 226 12.48 -3.11 14.20
CA ASP A 226 13.76 -2.60 13.67
C ASP A 226 14.16 -1.26 14.29
N LEU A 227 13.19 -0.36 14.49
CA LEU A 227 13.47 0.93 15.12
C LEU A 227 13.93 0.78 16.58
N TYR A 228 13.41 -0.23 17.28
CA TYR A 228 13.84 -0.59 18.62
C TYR A 228 15.29 -1.10 18.65
N GLU A 229 15.65 -2.01 17.75
CA GLU A 229 17.03 -2.51 17.65
C GLU A 229 18.03 -1.41 17.27
N CYS A 230 17.63 -0.47 16.42
CA CYS A 230 18.46 0.67 16.02
C CYS A 230 18.48 1.83 17.04
N GLY A 231 17.66 1.79 18.11
CA GLY A 231 17.62 2.84 19.11
C GLY A 231 16.94 4.15 18.70
N HIS A 232 16.16 4.15 17.61
CA HIS A 232 15.53 5.36 17.04
C HIS A 232 14.24 5.75 17.75
N LYS A 233 14.36 6.26 18.98
CA LYS A 233 13.23 6.59 19.89
C LYS A 233 12.07 7.36 19.24
N LEU A 234 12.35 8.47 18.55
CA LEU A 234 11.30 9.31 17.94
C LEU A 234 10.50 8.55 16.87
N SER A 235 11.20 7.81 16.02
CA SER A 235 10.58 6.99 14.99
C SER A 235 9.79 5.84 15.62
N MET A 236 10.31 5.21 16.68
CA MET A 236 9.56 4.19 17.43
C MET A 236 8.23 4.74 17.93
N LEU A 237 8.24 5.92 18.57
CA LEU A 237 7.04 6.58 19.06
C LEU A 237 6.02 6.83 17.94
N ASN A 238 6.46 7.37 16.81
CA ASN A 238 5.59 7.60 15.67
C ASN A 238 4.95 6.29 15.16
N THR A 239 5.72 5.21 15.11
CA THR A 239 5.19 3.90 14.70
C THR A 239 4.25 3.30 15.76
N MET A 240 4.57 3.41 17.05
CA MET A 240 3.69 3.00 18.16
C MET A 240 2.34 3.72 18.09
N ARG A 241 2.34 5.03 17.83
CA ARG A 241 1.11 5.83 17.67
C ARG A 241 0.27 5.34 16.50
N ARG A 242 0.88 5.13 15.34
CA ARG A 242 0.19 4.58 14.15
C ARG A 242 -0.41 3.20 14.42
N ILE A 243 0.28 2.35 15.18
CA ILE A 243 -0.23 1.04 15.60
C ILE A 243 -1.45 1.20 16.51
N ILE A 244 -1.38 2.04 17.54
CA ILE A 244 -2.50 2.30 18.47
C ILE A 244 -3.70 2.86 17.70
N GLU A 245 -3.50 3.89 16.88
CA GLU A 245 -4.57 4.50 16.10
C GLU A 245 -5.25 3.49 15.17
N THR A 246 -4.46 2.66 14.47
CA THR A 246 -4.99 1.66 13.55
C THR A 246 -5.76 0.58 14.32
N PHE A 247 -5.23 0.12 15.45
CA PHE A 247 -5.87 -0.87 16.30
C PHE A 247 -7.20 -0.36 16.88
N VAL A 248 -7.19 0.84 17.45
CA VAL A 248 -8.37 1.49 18.06
C VAL A 248 -9.46 1.70 17.01
N LYS A 249 -9.11 2.23 15.82
CA LYS A 249 -10.06 2.44 14.73
C LYS A 249 -10.65 1.12 14.23
N PHE A 250 -9.80 0.10 14.00
CA PHE A 250 -10.25 -1.20 13.49
C PHE A 250 -11.18 -1.93 14.47
N ASN A 251 -10.94 -1.80 15.77
CA ASN A 251 -11.77 -2.40 16.81
C ASN A 251 -12.91 -1.48 17.30
N SER A 252 -13.16 -0.36 16.62
CA SER A 252 -14.21 0.62 17.00
C SER A 252 -14.13 1.11 18.45
N LEU A 253 -12.90 1.22 18.98
CA LEU A 253 -12.62 1.72 20.32
C LEU A 253 -12.52 3.25 20.31
N LYS A 254 -12.67 3.88 21.49
CA LYS A 254 -12.39 5.31 21.65
C LYS A 254 -10.98 5.50 22.17
N GLN A 255 -10.17 6.28 21.45
CA GLN A 255 -8.76 6.53 21.78
C GLN A 255 -8.59 7.06 23.21
N ASP A 256 -9.41 8.02 23.64
CA ASP A 256 -9.35 8.57 25.01
C ASP A 256 -9.61 7.50 26.09
N ARG A 257 -10.49 6.53 25.80
CA ARG A 257 -10.77 5.41 26.71
C ARG A 257 -9.61 4.42 26.73
N PHE A 258 -8.98 4.18 25.59
CA PHE A 258 -7.82 3.29 25.47
C PHE A 258 -6.62 3.81 26.28
N TYR A 259 -6.44 5.13 26.34
CA TYR A 259 -5.42 5.76 27.18
C TYR A 259 -5.78 5.82 28.67
N GLN A 260 -7.04 5.54 29.05
CA GLN A 260 -7.53 5.48 30.44
C GLN A 260 -7.25 6.73 31.29
N GLY A 261 -7.05 7.90 30.66
CA GLY A 261 -6.64 9.11 31.37
C GLY A 261 -5.25 9.03 32.02
N ASN A 262 -4.44 8.03 31.67
CA ASN A 262 -3.08 7.86 32.18
C ASN A 262 -2.17 8.95 31.58
N GLU A 263 -1.67 9.85 32.44
CA GLU A 263 -0.81 10.97 32.03
C GLU A 263 0.43 10.52 31.27
N GLN A 264 1.03 9.38 31.63
CA GLN A 264 2.21 8.86 30.94
C GLN A 264 1.87 8.42 29.51
N TYR A 265 0.75 7.70 29.32
CA TYR A 265 0.34 7.28 27.98
C TYR A 265 -0.05 8.48 27.10
N LEU A 266 -0.78 9.44 27.67
CA LEU A 266 -1.16 10.65 26.96
C LEU A 266 0.08 11.45 26.53
N LYS A 267 1.05 11.62 27.44
CA LYS A 267 2.30 12.30 27.14
C LYS A 267 3.12 11.55 26.08
N LEU A 268 3.15 10.23 26.08
CA LEU A 268 4.02 9.48 25.18
C LEU A 268 3.39 9.26 23.79
N PHE A 269 2.10 8.90 23.77
CA PHE A 269 1.40 8.43 22.57
C PHE A 269 0.33 9.39 22.05
N ASN A 270 -0.12 10.38 22.83
CA ASN A 270 -1.21 11.29 22.43
C ASN A 270 -0.74 12.74 22.14
N VAL A 271 0.55 13.03 22.19
CA VAL A 271 1.06 14.40 21.98
C VAL A 271 1.14 14.73 20.48
N ASN A 272 0.17 15.53 20.03
CA ASN A 272 0.08 16.32 18.80
C ASN A 272 0.80 15.76 17.56
N SER A 273 0.00 15.19 16.66
CA SER A 273 0.28 14.96 15.24
C SER A 273 0.41 16.26 14.40
N HIS A 274 0.43 17.45 15.02
CA HIS A 274 0.47 18.77 14.37
C HIS A 274 1.52 19.71 14.99
N ALA A 275 2.79 19.33 14.99
CA ALA A 275 3.90 20.26 15.24
C ALA A 275 5.03 19.99 14.25
N ILE A 276 4.87 20.49 13.02
CA ILE A 276 5.96 20.59 12.04
C ILE A 276 6.91 21.76 12.38
N ASP A 277 6.59 22.61 13.36
CA ASP A 277 7.37 23.83 13.59
C ASP A 277 7.60 24.23 15.06
N ASP A 278 7.39 23.30 16.00
CA ASP A 278 7.65 23.61 17.41
C ASP A 278 9.02 23.05 17.82
N LEU A 279 10.03 23.94 17.78
CA LEU A 279 11.37 23.75 18.34
C LEU A 279 11.37 23.45 19.86
N SER A 280 10.20 23.38 20.50
CA SER A 280 10.04 22.74 21.81
C SER A 280 9.93 21.22 21.64
N ALA A 281 11.06 20.58 21.32
CA ALA A 281 11.19 19.14 21.49
C ALA A 281 10.89 18.81 22.95
N THR A 282 9.67 18.37 23.26
CA THR A 282 9.35 17.72 24.53
C THR A 282 10.38 16.61 24.69
N GLN A 283 11.36 16.82 25.57
CA GLN A 283 12.39 15.85 25.88
C GLN A 283 11.70 14.68 26.60
N TYR A 284 11.32 13.67 25.83
CA TYR A 284 10.96 12.37 26.37
C TYR A 284 12.24 11.73 26.92
N THR A 285 12.26 11.46 28.22
CA THR A 285 13.43 10.92 28.95
C THR A 285 13.50 9.41 28.87
N GLU A 286 12.41 8.76 28.46
CA GLU A 286 12.25 7.31 28.45
C GLU A 286 13.30 6.65 27.54
N THR A 287 13.85 5.54 28.01
CA THR A 287 14.68 4.62 27.22
C THR A 287 13.83 3.85 26.22
N THR A 288 14.46 3.20 25.23
CA THR A 288 13.76 2.34 24.27
C THR A 288 13.02 1.19 24.95
N ASP A 289 13.59 0.64 26.03
CA ASP A 289 12.96 -0.41 26.84
C ASP A 289 11.77 0.10 27.62
N GLU A 290 11.87 1.27 28.25
CA GLU A 290 10.75 1.90 28.94
C GLU A 290 9.61 2.21 27.96
N MET A 291 9.91 2.74 26.78
CA MET A 291 8.91 2.96 25.73
C MET A 291 8.23 1.66 25.30
N ARG A 292 9.00 0.58 25.08
CA ARG A 292 8.46 -0.75 24.74
C ARG A 292 7.56 -1.29 25.86
N ASN A 293 7.97 -1.15 27.11
CA ASN A 293 7.22 -1.65 28.27
C ASN A 293 5.92 -0.88 28.46
N LEU A 294 5.93 0.46 28.35
CA LEU A 294 4.72 1.29 28.36
C LEU A 294 3.79 0.94 27.20
N PHE A 295 4.36 0.68 26.02
CA PHE A 295 3.61 0.26 24.84
C PHE A 295 2.96 -1.12 25.03
N PHE A 296 3.60 -2.06 25.72
CA PHE A 296 2.95 -3.30 26.11
C PHE A 296 1.88 -3.10 27.18
N GLN A 297 2.18 -2.27 28.19
CA GLN A 297 1.28 -2.05 29.33
C GLN A 297 -0.05 -1.45 28.89
N ILE A 298 -0.08 -0.51 27.94
CA ILE A 298 -1.34 0.04 27.43
C ILE A 298 -2.23 -1.03 26.75
N PHE A 299 -1.67 -2.00 26.03
CA PHE A 299 -2.47 -3.12 25.51
C PHE A 299 -2.95 -4.05 26.63
N LYS A 300 -2.09 -4.32 27.61
CA LYS A 300 -2.43 -5.15 28.77
C LYS A 300 -3.53 -4.53 29.64
N ASP A 301 -3.47 -3.24 29.91
CA ASP A 301 -4.46 -2.51 30.70
C ASP A 301 -5.84 -2.50 30.05
N ASN A 302 -5.92 -2.76 28.74
CA ASN A 302 -7.16 -2.85 27.96
C ASN A 302 -7.51 -4.29 27.57
N ASP A 303 -6.96 -5.31 28.23
CA ASP A 303 -7.22 -6.73 27.97
C ASP A 303 -6.86 -7.22 26.55
N TYR A 304 -5.88 -6.57 25.91
CA TYR A 304 -5.36 -6.92 24.58
C TYR A 304 -3.91 -7.39 24.60
N GLU A 305 -3.45 -8.01 25.69
CA GLU A 305 -2.07 -8.49 25.79
C GLU A 305 -1.72 -9.56 24.75
N ASP A 306 -2.67 -10.45 24.40
CA ASP A 306 -2.45 -11.50 23.40
C ASP A 306 -2.21 -10.91 22.01
N HIS A 307 -2.90 -9.80 21.69
CA HIS A 307 -2.70 -9.07 20.45
C HIS A 307 -1.24 -8.60 20.34
N PHE A 308 -0.71 -7.98 21.40
CA PHE A 308 0.68 -7.55 21.42
C PHE A 308 1.65 -8.74 21.27
N LYS A 309 1.45 -9.80 22.06
CA LYS A 309 2.34 -10.98 22.09
C LYS A 309 2.41 -11.68 20.74
N ASN A 310 1.33 -11.69 19.97
CA ASN A 310 1.31 -12.23 18.61
C ASN A 310 2.28 -11.51 17.64
N TYR A 311 2.59 -10.24 17.89
CA TYR A 311 3.49 -9.46 17.04
C TYR A 311 4.89 -9.27 17.66
N TRP A 312 5.00 -9.24 18.98
CA TRP A 312 6.25 -9.01 19.68
C TRP A 312 6.34 -9.85 20.96
N GLU A 313 7.13 -10.93 20.88
CA GLU A 313 7.46 -11.76 22.04
C GLU A 313 8.63 -11.14 22.83
N PHE A 314 8.49 -11.08 24.15
CA PHE A 314 9.59 -10.75 25.04
C PHE A 314 10.49 -11.97 25.16
N LYS A 315 11.71 -11.89 24.61
CA LYS A 315 12.76 -12.78 25.08
C LYS A 315 13.08 -12.36 26.51
N THR A 316 12.63 -13.15 27.48
CA THR A 316 13.20 -13.08 28.83
C THR A 316 14.61 -13.64 28.72
N ASP A 317 15.60 -12.76 28.89
CA ASP A 317 17.00 -13.15 29.07
C ASP A 317 17.18 -14.04 30.31
#